data_AF-A0A9D2IGQ8-F1
#
_entry.id   AF-A0A9D2IGQ8-F1
#
_cell.length_a   1.000
_cell.length_b   1.000
_cell.length_c   1.000
_cell.angle_alpha   90.00
_cell.angle_beta   90.00
_cell.angle_gamma   90.00
#
_symmetry.space_group_name_H-M   'P 1'
#
loop_
_entity.id
_entity.type
_entity.pdbx_description
1 polymer ?
#
loop_
_entity_poly.entity_id
_entity_poly.type
_entity_poly.pdbx_seq_one_letter_code
_entity_poly.pdbx_strand_id
1 'polypeptide(L)' 'MKQCMDSDNLHRRLKKIIGQVQAIDRMIDEDVPCEDILAQINAAKSALHRAGQVVLEGHIRHCVRDGIEHGDADKT' A
#
# COMPACT_ATOMS: atom_id res chain seq x y z
N MET A 1 -9.49 8.84 -9.47
CA MET A 1 -8.63 7.71 -9.01
C MET A 1 -7.78 7.08 -10.11
N LYS A 2 -8.34 6.46 -11.17
CA LYS A 2 -7.52 5.81 -12.23
C LYS A 2 -6.65 6.79 -13.02
N GLN A 3 -7.04 8.07 -13.10
CA GLN A 3 -6.24 9.14 -13.71
C GLN A 3 -5.18 9.74 -12.77
N CYS A 4 -5.16 9.36 -11.48
CA CYS A 4 -4.39 10.04 -10.43
C CYS A 4 -3.10 9.30 -10.04
N MET A 5 -2.93 8.05 -10.48
CA MET A 5 -1.87 7.15 -10.02
C MET A 5 -1.64 5.99 -10.98
N ASP A 6 -0.41 5.49 -11.02
CA ASP A 6 -0.03 4.28 -11.76
C ASP A 6 -0.67 3.04 -11.11
N SER A 7 -1.86 2.72 -11.61
CA SER A 7 -2.69 1.63 -11.10
C SER A 7 -2.01 0.27 -11.27
N ASP A 8 -1.23 0.09 -12.34
CA ASP A 8 -0.56 -1.19 -12.63
C ASP A 8 0.59 -1.42 -11.64
N ASN A 9 1.36 -0.37 -11.34
CA ASN A 9 2.38 -0.42 -10.30
C ASN A 9 1.77 -0.74 -8.92
N LEU A 10 0.67 -0.08 -8.56
CA LEU A 10 0.00 -0.31 -7.30
C LEU A 10 -0.56 -1.73 -7.20
N HIS A 11 -1.23 -2.23 -8.25
CA HIS A 11 -1.68 -3.62 -8.32
C HIS A 11 -0.53 -4.61 -8.17
N ARG A 12 0.62 -4.37 -8.81
CA ARG A 12 1.80 -5.23 -8.67
C ARG A 12 2.32 -5.25 -7.22
N ARG A 13 2.34 -4.11 -6.54
CA ARG A 13 2.73 -4.03 -5.11
C ARG A 13 1.74 -4.78 -4.22
N LEU A 14 0.44 -4.56 -4.41
CA LEU A 14 -0.61 -5.23 -3.64
C LEU A 14 -0.59 -6.74 -3.83
N LYS A 15 -0.39 -7.23 -5.07
CA LYS A 15 -0.25 -8.68 -5.34
C LYS A 15 0.92 -9.31 -4.56
N LYS A 16 2.05 -8.60 -4.42
CA LYS A 16 3.17 -9.06 -3.60
C LYS A 16 2.79 -9.13 -2.12
N ILE A 17 2.12 -8.09 -1.61
CA ILE A 17 1.67 -8.04 -0.19
C ILE A 17 0.71 -9.18 0.11
N ILE A 18 -0.25 -9.46 -0.80
CA ILE A 18 -1.16 -10.61 -0.67
C ILE A 18 -0.36 -11.91 -0.54
N GLY A 19 0.65 -12.11 -1.38
CA GLY A 19 1.53 -13.28 -1.29
C GLY A 19 2.30 -13.37 0.04
N GLN A 20 2.72 -12.23 0.61
CA GLN A 20 3.35 -12.20 1.93
C GLN A 20 2.37 -12.59 3.04
N VAL A 21 1.14 -12.06 3.01
CA VAL A 21 0.10 -12.40 3.99
C VAL A 21 -0.26 -13.89 3.91
N GLN A 22 -0.39 -14.44 2.71
CA GLN A 22 -0.61 -15.88 2.53
C GLN A 22 0.56 -16.74 3.01
N ALA A 23 1.79 -16.23 2.94
CA ALA A 23 2.95 -16.94 3.49
C ALA A 23 2.93 -16.95 5.02
N ILE A 24 2.60 -15.81 5.64
CA ILE A 24 2.44 -15.70 7.11
C ILE A 24 1.37 -16.68 7.61
N ASP A 25 0.24 -16.79 6.90
CA ASP A 25 -0.83 -17.72 7.22
C ASP A 25 -0.32 -19.18 7.25
N ARG A 26 0.42 -19.61 6.22
CA ARG A 26 1.05 -20.95 6.20
C ARG A 26 2.08 -21.16 7.30
N MET A 27 2.86 -20.13 7.65
CA MET A 27 3.86 -20.23 8.73
C MET A 27 3.23 -20.59 10.08
N ILE A 28 1.97 -20.21 10.31
CA ILE A 28 1.23 -20.56 11.53
C ILE A 28 0.93 -22.07 11.55
N ASP A 29 0.50 -22.63 10.41
CA ASP A 29 0.22 -24.07 10.29
C ASP A 29 1.50 -24.92 10.31
N GLU A 30 2.62 -24.36 9.86
CA GLU A 30 3.93 -25.00 9.79
C GLU A 30 4.75 -24.92 11.11
N ASP A 31 4.17 -24.36 12.19
CA ASP A 31 4.81 -24.18 13.50
C ASP A 31 6.17 -23.46 13.41
N VAL A 32 6.25 -22.45 12.53
CA VAL A 32 7.44 -21.63 12.33
C VAL A 32 7.70 -20.75 13.58
N PRO A 33 8.96 -20.52 14.00
CA PRO A 33 9.26 -19.70 15.17
C PRO A 33 8.58 -18.33 15.15
N CYS A 34 8.06 -17.92 16.31
CA CYS A 34 7.32 -16.67 16.49
C CYS A 34 8.10 -15.44 16.00
N GLU A 35 9.41 -15.41 16.23
CA GLU A 35 10.31 -14.34 15.77
C GLU A 35 10.33 -14.18 14.25
N ASP A 36 10.28 -15.29 13.51
CA ASP A 36 10.26 -15.29 12.05
C ASP A 36 8.91 -14.84 11.51
N ILE A 37 7.81 -15.28 12.14
CA ILE A 37 6.46 -14.80 11.85
C ILE A 37 6.38 -13.28 12.06
N LEU A 38 6.88 -12.79 13.19
CA LEU A 38 6.94 -11.35 13.48
C LEU A 38 7.79 -10.57 12.47
N ALA A 39 8.90 -11.15 12.01
CA ALA A 39 9.72 -10.54 10.96
C ALA A 39 8.94 -10.41 9.64
N GLN A 40 8.21 -11.46 9.22
CA GLN A 40 7.39 -11.42 8.01
C GLN A 40 6.21 -10.45 8.12
N ILE A 41 5.55 -10.39 9.28
CA ILE A 41 4.50 -9.40 9.55
C ILE A 41 5.05 -7.97 9.38
N ASN A 42 6.22 -7.69 9.95
CA ASN A 42 6.86 -6.37 9.81
C ASN A 42 7.25 -6.05 8.36
N ALA A 43 7.66 -7.05 7.59
CA ALA A 43 7.93 -6.90 6.16
C ALA A 43 6.65 -6.55 5.37
N ALA A 44 5.54 -7.26 5.62
CA ALA A 44 4.25 -6.99 5.00
C ALA A 44 3.70 -5.60 5.38
N LYS A 45 3.78 -5.24 6.68
CA LYS A 45 3.41 -3.90 7.18
C LYS A 45 4.19 -2.80 6.47
N SER A 46 5.50 -2.95 6.35
CA SER A 46 6.36 -1.97 5.68
C SER A 46 6.03 -1.84 4.18
N ALA A 47 5.72 -2.96 3.52
CA ALA A 47 5.30 -2.95 2.13
C ALA A 47 3.95 -2.24 1.93
N LEU A 48 2.98 -2.49 2.83
CA LEU A 48 1.67 -1.84 2.82
C LEU A 48 1.80 -0.33 3.08
N HIS A 49 2.63 0.07 4.04
CA HIS A 49 2.91 1.48 4.30
C HIS A 49 3.43 2.21 3.05
N ARG A 50 4.39 1.61 2.34
CA ARG A 50 4.89 2.16 1.07
C ARG A 50 3.83 2.23 -0.02
N ALA A 51 2.93 1.25 -0.11
CA ALA A 51 1.81 1.32 -1.04
C ALA A 51 0.87 2.50 -0.71
N GLY A 52 0.60 2.73 0.58
CA GLY A 52 -0.16 3.89 1.05
C GLY A 52 0.51 5.23 0.70
N GLN A 53 1.83 5.33 0.82
CA GLN A 53 2.58 6.53 0.42
C GLN A 53 2.43 6.84 -1.07
N VAL A 54 2.47 5.82 -1.94
CA VAL A 54 2.25 6.00 -3.40
C VAL A 54 0.84 6.53 -3.68
N VAL A 55 -0.17 6.01 -2.97
CA VAL A 55 -1.56 6.48 -3.09
C VAL A 55 -1.68 7.94 -2.64
N LEU A 56 -1.10 8.28 -1.48
CA LEU A 56 -1.10 9.62 -0.93
C LEU A 56 -0.42 10.63 -1.87
N GLU A 57 0.75 10.28 -2.40
CA GLU A 57 1.47 11.12 -3.35
C GLU A 57 0.67 11.37 -4.63
N GLY A 58 0.02 10.32 -5.17
CA GLY A 58 -0.86 10.48 -6.33
C GLY A 58 -2.05 11.40 -6.05
N HIS A 59 -2.62 11.33 -4.84
CA HIS A 59 -3.72 12.19 -4.41
C HIS A 59 -3.29 13.67 -4.26
N ILE A 60 -2.17 13.94 -3.60
CA ILE A 60 -1.63 15.30 -3.45
C ILE A 60 -1.31 15.91 -4.82
N ARG A 61 -0.66 15.14 -5.71
CA ARG A 61 -0.22 15.65 -7.01
C ARG A 61 -1.36 15.95 -7.98
N HIS A 62 -2.53 15.31 -7.84
CA HIS A 62 -3.64 15.49 -8.77
C HIS A 62 -4.84 16.13 -8.09
N CYS A 63 -5.45 15.45 -7.13
CA CYS A 63 -6.71 15.90 -6.55
C CYS A 63 -6.55 17.24 -5.81
N VAL A 64 -5.51 17.36 -4.97
CA VAL A 64 -5.28 18.59 -4.20
C VAL A 64 -4.78 19.72 -5.09
N ARG A 65 -3.85 19.45 -6.01
CA ARG A 65 -3.36 20.47 -6.96
C ARG A 65 -4.49 21.01 -7.83
N ASP A 66 -5.31 20.13 -8.41
CA ASP A 66 -6.44 20.53 -9.24
C ASP A 66 -7.47 21.30 -8.39
N GLY A 67 -7.70 20.91 -7.13
CA GLY A 67 -8.55 21.64 -6.19
C GLY A 67 -8.06 23.07 -5.90
N ILE A 68 -6.76 23.26 -5.74
CA ILE A 68 -6.13 24.58 -5.57
C ILE A 68 -6.31 25.44 -6.83
N GLU A 69 -6.09 24.87 -8.02
CA GLU A 69 -6.23 25.58 -9.30
C GLU A 69 -7.68 26.05 -9.56
N HIS A 70 -8.68 25.30 -9.05
CA HIS A 70 -10.10 25.61 -9.22
C HIS A 70 -10.75 26.30 -8.01
N GLY A 71 -9.96 26.64 -6.97
CA GLY A 71 -10.44 27.38 -5.78
C GLY A 71 -11.27 26.57 -4.79
N ASP A 72 -11.19 25.23 -4.83
CA ASP A 72 -11.96 24.29 -4.02
C ASP A 72 -11.05 23.41 -3.12
N ALA A 73 -9.89 23.93 -2.72
CA ALA A 73 -8.86 23.19 -1.97
C ALA A 73 -9.36 22.53 -0.68
N ASP A 74 -10.36 23.13 -0.01
CA ASP A 74 -10.94 22.58 1.24
C ASP A 74 -11.90 21.39 1.00
N LYS A 75 -12.25 21.08 -0.26
CA LYS A 75 -13.18 20.00 -0.65
C LYS A 75 -12.50 18.78 -1.28
N THR A 76 -11.17 18.83 -1.46
CA THR A 76 -10.34 17.78 -2.10
C THR A 76 -9.56 16.95 -1.09
#